data_AF-A0A3D4TA21-F1
#
_entry.id   AF-A0A3D4TA21-F1
#
_cell.length_a   1.000
_cell.length_b   1.000
_cell.length_c   1.000
_cell.angle_alpha   90.00
_cell.angle_beta   90.00
_cell.angle_gamma   90.00
#
_symmetry.space_group_name_H-M   'P 1'
#
loop_
_entity.id
_entity.type
_entity.pdbx_description
1 polymer ?
#
loop_
_entity_poly.entity_id
_entity_poly.type
_entity_poly.pdbx_seq_one_letter_code
_entity_poly.pdbx_strand_id
1 'polypeptide(L)'
;LKRMVDKSDGLTILPELAVMEFNKNQLKLVKQIKEPRPAREVSLVTHRDHLKTKLIETLKAEVLQIVPAPMQQLKNKKVVEISD
;
A
#
# COMPACT_ATOMS: atom_id res chain seq x y z
N LEU A 1 10.28 -8.54 -8.55
CA LEU A 1 9.38 -9.60 -8.06
C LEU A 1 8.28 -9.97 -9.06
N LYS A 2 7.46 -9.03 -9.56
CA LYS A 2 6.44 -9.30 -10.62
C LYS A 2 6.98 -10.16 -11.78
N ARG A 3 8.06 -9.71 -12.42
CA ARG A 3 8.71 -10.44 -13.54
C ARG A 3 9.26 -11.82 -13.19
N MET A 4 9.55 -12.10 -11.91
CA MET A 4 10.01 -13.42 -11.48
C MET A 4 8.82 -14.36 -11.40
N VAL A 5 7.73 -13.94 -10.75
CA VAL A 5 6.48 -14.70 -10.69
C VAL A 5 5.88 -14.91 -12.08
N ASP A 6 6.02 -13.95 -13.00
CA ASP A 6 5.55 -14.12 -14.38
C ASP A 6 6.37 -15.18 -15.16
N LYS A 7 7.60 -15.46 -14.74
CA LYS A 7 8.55 -16.37 -15.43
C LYS A 7 8.80 -17.70 -14.70
N SER A 8 8.26 -17.86 -13.50
CA SER A 8 8.48 -19.02 -12.64
C SER A 8 7.19 -19.34 -11.88
N ASP A 9 7.06 -20.56 -11.35
CA ASP A 9 5.84 -21.02 -10.67
C ASP A 9 5.75 -20.53 -9.22
N GLY A 10 6.00 -19.23 -9.02
CA GLY A 10 6.08 -18.57 -7.71
C GLY A 10 4.81 -17.81 -7.35
N LEU A 11 4.67 -17.46 -6.07
CA LEU A 11 3.62 -16.59 -5.56
C LEU A 11 4.24 -15.39 -4.85
N THR A 12 3.54 -14.25 -4.86
CA THR A 12 3.94 -13.06 -4.10
C THR A 12 2.72 -12.31 -3.62
N ILE A 13 2.87 -11.59 -2.51
CA ILE A 13 1.89 -10.61 -2.06
C ILE A 13 2.19 -9.28 -2.75
N LEU A 14 1.15 -8.58 -3.18
CA LEU A 14 1.25 -7.26 -3.81
C LEU A 14 0.42 -6.23 -3.04
N PRO A 15 0.91 -4.99 -2.89
CA PRO A 15 0.08 -3.88 -2.43
C PRO A 15 -1.05 -3.60 -3.42
N GLU A 16 -2.15 -3.08 -2.90
CA GLU A 16 -3.35 -2.78 -3.69
C GLU A 16 -3.06 -1.81 -4.84
N LEU A 17 -2.29 -0.74 -4.60
CA LEU A 17 -1.89 0.23 -5.63
C LEU A 17 -1.12 -0.40 -6.80
N ALA A 18 -0.30 -1.44 -6.54
CA ALA A 18 0.47 -2.09 -7.60
C ALA A 18 -0.42 -2.89 -8.56
N VAL A 19 -1.57 -3.38 -8.07
CA VAL A 19 -2.55 -4.12 -8.86
C VAL A 19 -3.38 -3.18 -9.74
N MET A 20 -3.53 -1.90 -9.37
CA MET A 20 -4.31 -0.93 -10.14
C MET A 20 -3.75 -0.67 -11.54
N GLU A 21 -2.45 -0.87 -11.75
CA GLU A 21 -1.79 -0.71 -13.05
C GLU A 21 -1.87 -1.98 -13.93
N PHE A 22 -2.56 -3.03 -13.47
CA PHE A 22 -2.59 -4.30 -14.19
C PHE A 22 -3.58 -4.27 -15.34
N ASN A 23 -3.17 -4.90 -16.44
CA ASN A 23 -4.10 -5.17 -17.55
C ASN A 23 -5.04 -6.35 -17.20
N LYS A 24 -6.09 -6.52 -18.01
CA LYS A 24 -7.12 -7.56 -17.81
C LYS A 24 -6.55 -8.98 -17.67
N ASN A 25 -5.46 -9.30 -18.34
CA ASN A 25 -4.85 -10.62 -18.27
C ASN A 25 -4.09 -10.82 -16.96
N GLN A 26 -3.34 -9.81 -16.51
CA GLN A 26 -2.63 -9.84 -15.23
C GLN A 26 -3.60 -9.90 -14.05
N LEU A 27 -4.75 -9.22 -14.12
CA LEU A 27 -5.77 -9.28 -13.08
C LEU A 27 -6.36 -10.69 -12.87
N LYS A 28 -6.33 -11.57 -13.88
CA LYS A 28 -6.79 -12.97 -13.72
C LYS A 28 -5.91 -13.78 -12.76
N LEU A 29 -4.64 -13.38 -12.62
CA LEU A 29 -3.67 -14.01 -11.73
C LEU A 29 -3.73 -13.47 -10.31
N VAL A 30 -4.44 -12.36 -10.08
CA VAL A 30 -4.58 -11.75 -8.77
C VAL A 30 -5.72 -12.43 -8.01
N LYS A 31 -5.43 -12.86 -6.78
CA LYS A 31 -6.42 -13.41 -5.84
C LYS A 31 -6.47 -12.54 -4.59
N GLN A 32 -7.68 -12.19 -4.15
CA GLN A 32 -7.88 -11.49 -2.89
C GLN A 32 -7.74 -12.45 -1.72
N ILE A 33 -7.11 -11.98 -0.65
CA ILE A 33 -6.98 -12.72 0.62
C ILE A 33 -8.33 -12.67 1.34
N LYS A 34 -8.70 -13.76 2.03
CA LYS A 34 -9.91 -13.81 2.85
C LYS A 34 -9.78 -12.90 4.07
N GLU A 35 -10.91 -12.48 4.65
CA GLU A 35 -10.90 -11.66 5.85
C GLU A 35 -10.28 -12.42 7.06
N PRO A 36 -9.53 -11.75 7.95
CA PRO A 36 -9.18 -10.32 7.89
C PRO A 36 -8.10 -10.04 6.83
N ARG A 37 -8.38 -9.11 5.90
CA ARG A 37 -7.42 -8.75 4.86
C ARG A 37 -6.23 -7.99 5.46
N PRO A 38 -4.99 -8.44 5.24
CA PRO A 38 -3.82 -7.74 5.75
C PRO A 38 -3.69 -6.40 5.05
N ALA A 39 -3.23 -5.41 5.81
CA ALA A 39 -2.98 -4.07 5.31
C ALA A 39 -1.74 -3.49 5.92
N ARG A 40 -1.15 -2.54 5.19
CA ARG A 40 0.03 -1.81 5.60
C ARG A 40 -0.31 -0.33 5.75
N GLU A 41 0.24 0.30 6.78
CA GLU A 41 0.29 1.76 6.89
C GLU A 41 1.49 2.30 6.10
N VAL A 42 1.27 3.41 5.39
CA VAL A 42 2.31 4.15 4.67
C VAL A 42 2.37 5.54 5.27
N SER A 43 3.52 5.89 5.85
CA SER A 43 3.70 7.13 6.63
C SER A 43 4.94 7.87 6.15
N LEU A 44 4.90 9.21 6.24
CA LEU A 44 6.06 10.05 5.97
C LEU A 44 6.87 10.21 7.26
N VAL A 45 8.15 9.85 7.23
CA VAL A 45 9.07 9.96 8.37
C VAL A 45 10.00 11.15 8.15
N THR A 46 10.11 12.01 9.17
CA THR A 46 10.94 13.23 9.11
C THR A 46 11.71 13.44 10.42
N HIS A 47 12.77 14.24 10.39
CA HIS A 47 13.52 14.58 11.61
C HIS A 47 12.70 15.47 12.55
N ARG A 48 12.88 15.30 13.87
CA ARG A 48 12.09 15.96 14.93
C ARG A 48 12.19 17.48 14.90
N ASP A 49 13.29 18.02 14.40
CA ASP A 49 13.56 19.47 14.42
C ASP A 49 12.80 20.26 13.34
N HIS A 50 11.88 19.61 12.60
CA HIS A 50 10.83 20.17 11.74
C HIS A 50 11.06 21.59 11.16
N LEU A 51 12.23 21.83 10.56
CA LEU A 51 12.59 23.16 10.03
C LEU A 51 11.70 23.62 8.86
N LYS A 52 10.92 22.70 8.26
CA LYS A 52 10.11 22.94 7.06
C LYS A 52 8.72 22.28 7.13
N THR A 53 7.99 22.46 8.23
CA THR A 53 6.65 21.87 8.45
C THR A 53 5.69 22.10 7.30
N LYS A 54 5.61 23.34 6.78
CA LYS A 54 4.72 23.67 5.66
C LYS A 54 5.01 22.84 4.40
N LEU A 55 6.29 22.59 4.09
CA LEU A 55 6.68 21.79 2.95
C LEU A 55 6.25 20.33 3.12
N ILE A 56 6.40 19.78 4.34
CA ILE A 56 6.01 18.42 4.69
C ILE A 56 4.48 18.26 4.57
N GLU A 57 3.73 19.23 5.07
CA GLU A 57 2.26 19.24 4.98
C GLU A 57 1.77 19.33 3.53
N THR A 58 2.36 20.22 2.73
CA THR A 58 2.03 20.31 1.30
C THR A 58 2.34 19.00 0.59
N LEU A 59 3.52 18.40 0.82
CA LEU A 59 3.86 17.11 0.22
C LEU A 59 2.88 16.01 0.63
N LYS A 60 2.50 15.95 1.91
CA LYS A 60 1.50 15.00 2.40
C LYS A 60 0.16 15.19 1.68
N ALA A 61 -0.31 16.42 1.51
CA ALA A 61 -1.57 16.72 0.85
C ALA A 61 -1.56 16.28 -0.63
N GLU A 62 -0.49 16.61 -1.37
CA GLU A 62 -0.33 16.22 -2.77
C GLU A 62 -0.31 14.69 -2.94
N VAL A 63 0.40 13.97 -2.08
CA VAL A 63 0.41 12.50 -2.09
C VAL A 63 -0.99 11.94 -1.82
N LEU A 64 -1.69 12.45 -0.82
CA LEU A 64 -3.05 11.99 -0.48
C LEU A 64 -4.06 12.27 -1.59
N GLN A 65 -3.90 13.35 -2.35
CA GLN A 65 -4.81 13.68 -3.46
C GLN A 65 -4.79 12.63 -4.57
N ILE A 66 -3.65 11.96 -4.78
CA ILE A 66 -3.49 10.93 -5.82
C ILE A 66 -3.92 9.54 -5.30
N VAL A 67 -3.86 9.31 -4.00
CA VAL A 67 -4.22 8.02 -3.38
C VAL A 67 -5.75 7.87 -3.34
N PRO A 68 -6.33 6.74 -3.79
CA PRO A 68 -7.77 6.51 -3.76
C PRO A 68 -8.39 6.67 -2.36
N ALA A 69 -9.53 7.37 -2.27
CA ALA A 69 -10.22 7.66 -1.02
C ALA A 69 -10.46 6.45 -0.10
N PRO A 70 -10.79 5.24 -0.60
CA PRO A 70 -10.95 4.06 0.26
C PRO A 70 -9.67 3.67 1.02
N MET A 71 -8.49 4.00 0.49
CA MET A 71 -7.19 3.69 1.11
C MET A 71 -6.76 4.73 2.14
N GLN A 72 -7.38 5.91 2.15
CA GLN A 72 -7.06 6.98 3.09
C GLN A 72 -7.66 6.75 4.49
N GLN A 73 -8.61 5.82 4.62
CA GLN A 73 -9.31 5.55 5.88
C GLN A 73 -8.96 4.17 6.43
N LEU A 74 -8.51 4.14 7.69
CA LEU A 74 -8.32 2.91 8.46
C LEU A 74 -9.66 2.45 9.06
N LYS A 75 -10.62 2.05 8.23
CA LYS A 75 -11.87 1.45 8.71
C LYS A 75 -11.70 -0.06 8.87
N ASN A 76 -12.09 -0.59 10.03
CA ASN A 76 -12.22 -2.02 10.33
C ASN A 76 -10.96 -2.88 10.21
N LYS A 77 -9.77 -2.36 10.53
CA LYS A 77 -8.53 -3.16 10.53
C LYS A 77 -8.13 -3.55 11.95
N LYS A 78 -7.94 -4.85 12.20
CA LYS A 78 -7.36 -5.35 13.45
C LYS A 78 -5.86 -5.12 13.39
N VAL A 79 -5.33 -4.28 14.28
CA VAL A 79 -3.88 -4.18 14.50
C VAL A 79 -3.43 -5.48 15.11
N VAL A 80 -2.57 -6.22 14.42
CA VAL A 80 -1.95 -7.43 14.95
C VAL A 80 -0.59 -7.01 15.49
N GLU A 81 -0.38 -7.19 16.79
CA GLU A 81 0.93 -6.98 17.40
C GLU A 81 1.90 -8.01 16.82
N ILE A 82 3.07 -7.54 16.38
CA ILE A 82 4.16 -8.41 15.96
C ILE A 82 4.86 -8.82 17.26
N SER A 83 4.59 -10.03 17.73
CA SER A 83 5.34 -10.63 18.84
C SER A 83 6.74 -11.00 18.35
N ASP A 84 7.77 -10.62 19.11
CA ASP A 84 9.17 -11.02 18.90
C ASP A 84 9.39 -12.52 19.19
#